data_AF-A0A255TB03-F1
#
_entry.id   AF-A0A255TB03-F1
#
_cell.length_a   1.000
_cell.length_b   1.000
_cell.length_c   1.000
_cell.angle_alpha   90.00
_cell.angle_beta   90.00
_cell.angle_gamma   90.00
#
_symmetry.space_group_name_H-M   'P 1'
#
loop_
_entity.id
_entity.type
_entity.pdbx_description
1 polymer ?
#
loop_
_entity_poly.entity_id
_entity_poly.type
_entity_poly.pdbx_seq_one_letter_code
_entity_poly.pdbx_strand_id
1 'polypeptide(L)'
;MECVDDFYRELYELFVIARSWYLQAEKNHLKTECFMELFERGHNYVDCDFARCKNSRQMMLGIIGTLFRDKKCVAIIKEKDDFTQQEIIELYLRHAGAGMWVVPDKKSSTLTLGCQLSDSQMDLLVELVQSHDIFDLADESDVRSVLCSLLKCNVGVSVRVKNVRNVAILFDAMAQYHMINNNWQYVMGGGRFLNRIQKDGTEKYITSSCLSSSLSRVRRNSTMTASQYAICRSVEQMLRAE
;
A
#
# COMPACT_ATOMS: atom_id res chain seq x y z
N MET A 1 -4.04 17.07 -7.45
CA MET A 1 -3.79 15.72 -7.99
C MET A 1 -3.66 14.78 -6.80
N GLU A 2 -4.79 14.29 -6.32
CA GLU A 2 -4.89 13.28 -5.25
C GLU A 2 -6.00 12.34 -5.74
N CYS A 3 -5.71 11.04 -5.93
CA CYS A 3 -6.61 10.17 -6.71
C CYS A 3 -6.69 8.71 -6.20
N VAL A 4 -5.93 8.32 -5.18
CA VAL A 4 -5.96 6.95 -4.64
C VAL A 4 -6.33 6.94 -3.16
N ASP A 5 -5.71 7.83 -2.35
CA ASP A 5 -6.06 7.97 -0.93
C ASP A 5 -7.51 8.44 -0.72
N ASP A 6 -8.03 9.28 -1.62
CA ASP A 6 -9.42 9.73 -1.58
C ASP A 6 -10.42 8.59 -1.84
N PHE A 7 -10.08 7.65 -2.73
CA PHE A 7 -10.94 6.52 -3.05
C PHE A 7 -11.09 5.58 -1.84
N TYR A 8 -9.98 5.17 -1.24
CA TYR A 8 -10.05 4.21 -0.13
C TYR A 8 -10.64 4.82 1.14
N ARG A 9 -10.43 6.12 1.36
CA ARG A 9 -11.09 6.86 2.44
C ARG A 9 -12.60 6.93 2.22
N GLU A 10 -13.05 7.29 1.03
CA GLU A 10 -14.49 7.34 0.71
C GLU A 10 -15.13 5.95 0.78
N LEU A 11 -14.42 4.90 0.35
CA LEU A 11 -14.86 3.51 0.48
C LEU A 11 -15.07 3.13 1.95
N TYR A 12 -14.10 3.48 2.80
CA TYR A 12 -14.18 3.24 4.24
C TYR A 12 -15.41 3.94 4.86
N GLU A 13 -15.56 5.24 4.59
CA GLU A 13 -16.68 6.04 5.11
C GLU A 13 -18.03 5.46 4.67
N LEU A 14 -18.18 5.12 3.39
CA LEU A 14 -19.42 4.53 2.87
C LEU A 14 -19.71 3.16 3.45
N PHE A 15 -18.68 2.33 3.64
CA PHE A 15 -18.86 1.02 4.25
C PHE A 15 -19.31 1.12 5.71
N VAL A 16 -18.76 2.06 6.48
CA VAL A 16 -19.18 2.30 7.87
C VAL A 16 -20.66 2.71 7.91
N ILE A 17 -21.09 3.59 7.01
CA ILE A 17 -22.51 3.98 6.87
C ILE A 17 -23.35 2.76 6.49
N ALA A 18 -22.94 1.98 5.48
CA ALA A 18 -23.64 0.78 5.04
C ALA A 18 -23.82 -0.21 6.18
N ARG A 19 -22.76 -0.50 6.94
CA ARG A 19 -22.80 -1.42 8.08
C ARG A 19 -23.76 -0.92 9.16
N SER A 20 -23.68 0.36 9.52
CA SER A 20 -24.61 0.93 10.51
C SER A 20 -26.07 0.78 10.08
N TRP A 21 -26.37 1.07 8.81
CA TRP A 21 -27.72 0.94 8.27
C TRP A 21 -28.16 -0.52 8.20
N TYR A 22 -27.26 -1.42 7.81
CA TYR A 22 -27.53 -2.85 7.71
C TYR A 22 -27.88 -3.46 9.08
N LEU A 23 -27.09 -3.16 10.12
CA LEU A 23 -27.36 -3.67 11.47
C LEU A 23 -28.71 -3.18 12.01
N GLN A 24 -29.13 -1.97 11.63
CA GLN A 24 -30.46 -1.47 11.96
C GLN A 24 -31.56 -2.13 11.12
N ALA A 25 -31.31 -2.34 9.83
CA ALA A 25 -32.23 -3.03 8.93
C ALA A 25 -32.48 -4.48 9.35
N GLU A 26 -31.45 -5.18 9.83
CA GLU A 26 -31.56 -6.55 10.35
C GLU A 26 -32.43 -6.62 11.61
N LYS A 27 -32.27 -5.66 12.54
CA LYS A 27 -33.16 -5.55 13.72
C LYS A 27 -34.63 -5.37 13.33
N ASN A 28 -34.86 -4.75 12.18
CA ASN A 28 -36.20 -4.55 11.59
C ASN A 28 -36.63 -5.71 10.66
N HIS A 29 -35.88 -6.82 10.63
CA HIS A 29 -36.12 -7.99 9.78
C HIS A 29 -36.16 -7.69 8.27
N LEU A 30 -35.51 -6.61 7.82
CA LEU A 30 -35.38 -6.30 6.40
C LEU A 30 -34.41 -7.28 5.75
N LYS A 31 -34.82 -7.86 4.61
CA LYS A 31 -33.97 -8.75 3.82
C LYS A 31 -32.75 -8.00 3.30
N THR A 32 -31.59 -8.66 3.31
CA THR A 32 -30.31 -8.08 2.86
C THR A 32 -30.38 -7.52 1.44
N GLU A 33 -31.08 -8.20 0.53
CA GLU A 33 -31.23 -7.77 -0.87
C GLU A 33 -32.00 -6.44 -0.96
N CYS A 34 -33.03 -6.30 -0.12
CA CYS A 34 -33.87 -5.11 -0.07
C CYS A 34 -33.14 -3.93 0.58
N PHE A 35 -32.37 -4.20 1.64
CA PHE A 35 -31.42 -3.23 2.20
C PHE A 35 -30.44 -2.73 1.14
N MET A 36 -29.82 -3.65 0.38
CA MET A 36 -28.82 -3.28 -0.61
C MET A 36 -29.39 -2.41 -1.73
N GLU A 37 -30.59 -2.72 -2.22
CA GLU A 37 -31.26 -1.92 -3.25
C GLU A 37 -31.53 -0.48 -2.75
N LEU A 38 -31.97 -0.33 -1.50
CA LEU A 38 -32.18 0.99 -0.89
C LEU A 38 -30.87 1.75 -0.67
N PHE A 39 -29.84 1.05 -0.18
CA PHE A 39 -28.54 1.65 0.07
C PHE A 39 -27.88 2.14 -1.21
N GLU A 40 -27.82 1.31 -2.25
CA GLU A 40 -27.24 1.65 -3.56
C GLU A 40 -27.98 2.83 -4.19
N ARG A 41 -29.32 2.86 -4.16
CA ARG A 41 -30.12 3.99 -4.67
C ARG A 41 -29.90 5.27 -3.89
N GLY A 42 -29.85 5.18 -2.56
CA GLY A 42 -29.66 6.33 -1.67
C GLY A 42 -28.28 6.97 -1.76
N HIS A 43 -27.28 6.23 -2.23
CA HIS A 43 -25.88 6.67 -2.25
C HIS A 43 -25.28 6.78 -3.66
N ASN A 44 -26.09 6.62 -4.71
CA ASN A 44 -25.65 6.67 -6.11
C ASN A 44 -25.16 8.05 -6.55
N TYR A 45 -25.77 9.12 -6.04
CA TYR A 45 -25.43 10.47 -6.41
C TYR A 45 -24.28 11.02 -5.55
N VAL A 46 -23.37 11.72 -6.22
CA VAL A 46 -22.30 12.52 -5.60
C VAL A 46 -22.43 13.95 -6.09
N ASP A 47 -22.20 14.91 -5.20
CA ASP A 47 -22.18 16.34 -5.50
C ASP A 47 -20.85 16.72 -6.18
N CYS A 48 -20.62 16.14 -7.36
CA CYS A 48 -19.41 16.30 -8.14
C CYS A 48 -19.69 16.01 -9.62
N ASP A 49 -19.38 16.95 -10.50
CA ASP A 49 -19.65 16.83 -11.94
C ASP A 49 -18.60 16.03 -12.71
N PHE A 50 -17.44 15.76 -12.11
CA PHE A 50 -16.37 15.02 -12.78
C PHE A 50 -16.74 13.55 -12.95
N ALA A 51 -16.71 13.08 -14.21
CA ALA A 51 -17.00 11.68 -14.54
C ALA A 51 -16.16 10.67 -13.73
N ARG A 52 -14.89 11.00 -13.44
CA ARG A 52 -14.02 10.15 -12.61
C ARG A 52 -14.59 9.90 -11.21
N CYS A 53 -15.19 10.91 -10.57
CA CYS A 53 -15.74 10.79 -9.22
C CYS A 53 -17.01 9.93 -9.25
N LYS A 54 -17.86 10.11 -10.27
CA LYS A 54 -19.04 9.26 -10.51
C LYS A 54 -18.64 7.79 -10.73
N ASN A 55 -17.60 7.54 -11.51
CA ASN A 55 -17.08 6.20 -11.76
C ASN A 55 -16.48 5.57 -10.50
N SER A 56 -15.67 6.32 -9.74
CA SER A 56 -15.14 5.87 -8.45
C SER A 56 -16.27 5.51 -7.48
N ARG A 57 -17.30 6.36 -7.40
CA ARG A 57 -18.48 6.11 -6.55
C ARG A 57 -19.18 4.81 -6.92
N GLN A 58 -19.45 4.61 -8.21
CA GLN A 58 -20.06 3.39 -8.73
C GLN A 58 -19.23 2.16 -8.37
N MET A 59 -17.90 2.24 -8.49
CA MET A 59 -17.00 1.15 -8.09
C MET A 59 -17.09 0.85 -6.58
N MET A 60 -17.12 1.88 -5.73
CA MET A 60 -17.25 1.70 -4.28
C MET A 60 -18.58 1.06 -3.89
N LEU A 61 -19.69 1.50 -4.49
CA LEU A 61 -21.00 0.88 -4.27
C LEU A 61 -21.01 -0.58 -4.73
N GLY A 62 -20.36 -0.88 -5.86
CA GLY A 62 -20.16 -2.25 -6.33
C GLY A 62 -19.41 -3.13 -5.33
N ILE A 63 -18.29 -2.63 -4.78
CA ILE A 63 -17.51 -3.33 -3.74
C ILE A 63 -18.37 -3.62 -2.51
N ILE A 64 -19.03 -2.59 -1.96
CA ILE A 64 -19.89 -2.72 -0.79
C ILE A 64 -21.01 -3.72 -1.08
N GLY A 65 -21.70 -3.58 -2.20
CA GLY A 65 -22.80 -4.48 -2.53
C GLY A 65 -22.36 -5.92 -2.72
N THR A 66 -21.19 -6.17 -3.29
CA THR A 66 -20.59 -7.50 -3.35
C THR A 66 -20.37 -8.09 -1.95
N LEU A 67 -19.80 -7.32 -1.02
CA LEU A 67 -19.57 -7.76 0.35
C LEU A 67 -20.86 -8.09 1.10
N PHE A 68 -21.91 -7.28 0.95
CA PHE A 68 -23.18 -7.49 1.64
C PHE A 68 -24.07 -8.53 0.97
N ARG A 69 -23.83 -8.91 -0.29
CA ARG A 69 -24.54 -10.02 -0.95
C ARG A 69 -23.93 -11.38 -0.65
N ASP A 70 -22.67 -11.43 -0.21
CA ASP A 70 -22.01 -12.68 0.18
C ASP A 70 -22.28 -13.05 1.64
N LYS A 71 -22.84 -14.24 1.86
CA LYS A 71 -23.21 -14.72 3.20
C LYS A 71 -22.03 -14.82 4.17
N LYS A 72 -20.84 -15.17 3.69
CA LYS A 72 -19.64 -15.30 4.56
C LYS A 72 -19.14 -13.93 4.98
N CYS A 73 -19.12 -12.98 4.05
CA CYS A 73 -18.76 -11.59 4.32
C CYS A 73 -19.75 -10.96 5.30
N VAL A 74 -21.05 -11.13 5.08
CA VAL A 74 -22.10 -10.63 5.98
C VAL A 74 -21.92 -11.14 7.42
N ALA A 75 -21.57 -12.41 7.63
CA ALA A 75 -21.31 -12.94 8.97
C ALA A 75 -20.17 -12.16 9.66
N ILE A 76 -19.06 -11.94 8.94
CA ILE A 76 -17.91 -11.16 9.45
C ILE A 76 -18.31 -9.72 9.77
N ILE A 77 -19.09 -9.09 8.87
CA ILE A 77 -19.55 -7.70 9.01
C ILE A 77 -20.42 -7.52 10.27
N LYS A 78 -21.24 -8.52 10.61
CA LYS A 78 -22.10 -8.49 11.79
C LYS A 78 -21.32 -8.65 13.08
N GLU A 79 -20.44 -9.64 13.14
CA GLU A 79 -19.79 -10.06 14.38
C GLU A 79 -18.65 -9.12 14.82
N LYS A 80 -17.93 -8.54 13.86
CA LYS A 80 -16.78 -7.68 14.18
C LYS A 80 -17.25 -6.32 14.69
N ASP A 81 -16.73 -5.85 15.83
CA ASP A 81 -17.14 -4.58 16.45
C ASP A 81 -16.90 -3.37 15.53
N ASP A 82 -15.67 -3.24 15.03
CA ASP A 82 -15.22 -2.13 14.17
C ASP A 82 -14.34 -2.64 13.04
N PHE A 83 -14.26 -1.86 11.95
CA PHE A 83 -13.38 -2.13 10.83
C PHE A 83 -12.38 -1.01 10.66
N THR A 84 -11.17 -1.36 10.22
CA THR A 84 -10.22 -0.43 9.61
C THR A 84 -10.39 -0.42 8.08
N GLN A 85 -9.92 0.64 7.43
CA GLN A 85 -9.91 0.74 5.96
C GLN A 85 -9.21 -0.46 5.30
N GLN A 86 -8.08 -0.90 5.85
CA GLN A 86 -7.31 -2.03 5.33
C GLN A 86 -8.09 -3.35 5.42
N GLU A 87 -8.81 -3.58 6.52
CA GLU A 87 -9.57 -4.82 6.70
C GLU A 87 -10.76 -4.94 5.73
N ILE A 88 -11.37 -3.82 5.32
CA ILE A 88 -12.43 -3.81 4.31
C ILE A 88 -11.87 -4.19 2.94
N ILE A 89 -10.70 -3.65 2.59
CA ILE A 89 -10.00 -3.97 1.34
C ILE A 89 -9.64 -5.45 1.31
N GLU A 90 -9.07 -5.97 2.40
CA GLU A 90 -8.72 -7.39 2.53
C GLU A 90 -9.94 -8.30 2.46
N LEU A 91 -11.05 -7.90 3.08
CA LEU A 91 -12.31 -8.64 2.99
C LEU A 91 -12.81 -8.72 1.54
N TYR A 92 -12.78 -7.62 0.81
CA TYR A 92 -13.16 -7.58 -0.60
C TYR A 92 -12.22 -8.43 -1.48
N LEU A 93 -10.91 -8.29 -1.30
CA LEU A 93 -9.91 -9.06 -2.07
C LEU A 93 -10.06 -10.58 -1.82
N ARG A 94 -10.33 -10.98 -0.57
CA ARG A 94 -10.63 -12.37 -0.21
C ARG A 94 -11.89 -12.87 -0.91
N HIS A 95 -12.93 -12.05 -0.98
CA HIS A 95 -14.17 -12.42 -1.67
C HIS A 95 -13.99 -12.49 -3.20
N ALA A 96 -13.29 -11.52 -3.79
CA ALA A 96 -13.09 -11.43 -5.24
C ALA A 96 -12.18 -12.53 -5.83
N GLY A 97 -11.63 -13.42 -5.00
CA GLY A 97 -10.71 -14.46 -5.45
C GLY A 97 -9.35 -13.93 -5.91
N ALA A 98 -9.06 -12.65 -5.65
CA ALA A 98 -7.84 -11.96 -6.09
C ALA A 98 -6.70 -12.02 -5.06
N GLY A 99 -6.80 -12.86 -4.03
CA GLY A 99 -5.77 -13.00 -2.99
C GLY A 99 -5.80 -14.38 -2.35
N MET A 100 -4.63 -15.01 -2.30
CA MET A 100 -4.33 -16.27 -1.61
C MET A 100 -4.89 -16.31 -0.18
N TRP A 101 -5.17 -17.53 0.30
CA TRP A 101 -5.49 -17.84 1.68
C TRP A 101 -4.52 -17.14 2.66
N VAL A 102 -5.03 -16.17 3.41
CA VAL A 102 -4.53 -15.87 4.75
C VAL A 102 -5.76 -15.83 5.66
N VAL A 103 -6.03 -16.97 6.27
CA VAL A 103 -6.75 -17.02 7.55
C VAL A 103 -5.90 -16.17 8.50
N PRO A 104 -6.46 -15.18 9.22
CA PRO A 104 -5.69 -14.46 10.22
C PRO A 104 -5.44 -15.42 11.38
N ASP A 105 -4.30 -16.11 11.32
CA ASP A 105 -3.71 -16.63 12.53
C ASP A 105 -3.29 -15.41 13.36
N LYS A 106 -3.71 -15.37 14.62
CA LYS A 106 -3.28 -14.35 15.57
C LYS A 106 -1.80 -14.60 15.87
N LYS A 107 -0.92 -14.07 15.02
CA LYS A 107 0.48 -13.62 15.22
C LYS A 107 1.24 -13.70 13.89
N SER A 108 1.94 -12.61 13.53
CA SER A 108 2.72 -12.41 12.30
C SER A 108 1.90 -12.10 11.05
N SER A 109 1.50 -10.83 10.89
CA SER A 109 1.29 -10.27 9.56
C SER A 109 2.62 -10.33 8.81
N THR A 110 2.82 -11.31 7.93
CA THR A 110 4.03 -11.42 7.11
C THR A 110 4.10 -10.19 6.21
N LEU A 111 4.93 -9.23 6.61
CA LEU A 111 5.19 -8.04 5.81
C LEU A 111 5.88 -8.49 4.52
N THR A 112 5.36 -8.07 3.37
CA THR A 112 5.93 -8.42 2.06
C THR A 112 5.81 -7.25 1.11
N LEU A 113 6.86 -7.03 0.32
CA LEU A 113 6.85 -6.09 -0.80
C LEU A 113 6.24 -6.69 -2.06
N GLY A 114 5.95 -8.00 -2.10
CA GLY A 114 5.51 -8.66 -3.34
C GLY A 114 6.54 -8.56 -4.48
N CYS A 115 7.83 -8.41 -4.12
CA CYS A 115 8.90 -8.11 -5.06
C CYS A 115 9.09 -9.26 -6.08
N GLN A 116 9.06 -8.93 -7.36
CA GLN A 116 9.32 -9.87 -8.46
C GLN A 116 10.39 -9.26 -9.37
N LEU A 117 11.66 -9.56 -9.10
CA LEU A 117 12.79 -9.16 -9.93
C LEU A 117 13.48 -10.39 -10.50
N SER A 118 13.84 -10.35 -11.78
CA SER A 118 14.78 -11.30 -12.37
C SER A 118 16.20 -11.09 -11.83
N ASP A 119 17.11 -12.04 -12.09
CA ASP A 119 18.50 -11.90 -11.68
C ASP A 119 19.18 -10.68 -12.33
N SER A 120 18.87 -10.39 -13.60
CA SER A 120 19.37 -9.24 -14.35
C SER A 120 18.84 -7.91 -13.80
N GLN A 121 17.55 -7.84 -13.47
CA GLN A 121 16.96 -6.68 -12.81
C GLN A 121 17.60 -6.46 -11.42
N MET A 122 17.89 -7.54 -10.70
CA MET A 122 18.56 -7.45 -9.41
C MET A 122 20.00 -6.92 -9.53
N ASP A 123 20.75 -7.30 -10.58
CA ASP A 123 22.09 -6.76 -10.82
C ASP A 123 22.06 -5.26 -11.13
N LEU A 124 21.10 -4.82 -11.96
CA LEU A 124 20.88 -3.40 -12.24
C LEU A 124 20.48 -2.61 -10.98
N LEU A 125 19.70 -3.22 -10.08
CA LEU A 125 19.36 -2.60 -8.80
C LEU A 125 20.57 -2.41 -7.89
N VAL A 126 21.47 -3.41 -7.86
CA VAL A 126 22.74 -3.33 -7.10
C VAL A 126 23.57 -2.16 -7.61
N GLU A 127 23.75 -2.06 -8.93
CA GLU A 127 24.49 -0.96 -9.57
C GLU A 127 23.86 0.41 -9.27
N LEU A 128 22.53 0.51 -9.36
CA LEU A 128 21.77 1.73 -9.04
C LEU A 128 22.01 2.18 -7.60
N VAL A 129 21.86 1.26 -6.64
CA VAL A 129 21.98 1.55 -5.21
C VAL A 129 23.39 2.04 -4.85
N GLN A 130 24.41 1.41 -5.43
CA GLN A 130 25.81 1.78 -5.23
C GLN A 130 26.16 3.12 -5.87
N SER A 131 25.71 3.37 -7.11
CA SER A 131 26.00 4.61 -7.85
C SER A 131 25.33 5.87 -7.27
N HIS A 132 24.24 5.70 -6.51
CA HIS A 132 23.43 6.81 -5.99
C HIS A 132 23.45 6.96 -4.47
N ASP A 133 24.37 6.27 -3.78
CA ASP A 133 24.60 6.43 -2.34
C ASP A 133 23.29 6.28 -1.53
N ILE A 134 22.47 5.28 -1.88
CA ILE A 134 21.13 5.13 -1.31
C ILE A 134 21.20 4.60 0.13
N PHE A 135 22.02 3.56 0.33
CA PHE A 135 22.25 2.92 1.61
C PHE A 135 23.70 3.13 2.07
N ASP A 136 23.89 3.13 3.38
CA ASP A 136 25.22 3.12 4.01
C ASP A 136 25.58 1.65 4.27
N LEU A 137 26.05 0.98 3.22
CA LEU A 137 26.50 -0.41 3.26
C LEU A 137 28.02 -0.42 3.44
N ALA A 138 28.53 -1.21 4.37
CA ALA A 138 29.98 -1.35 4.57
C ALA A 138 30.62 -2.01 3.33
N ASP A 139 31.85 -1.61 2.99
CA ASP A 139 32.56 -2.04 1.77
C ASP A 139 32.71 -3.56 1.61
N GLU A 140 32.65 -4.33 2.71
CA GLU A 140 32.72 -5.81 2.71
C GLU A 140 31.34 -6.51 2.64
N SER A 141 30.24 -5.75 2.62
CA SER A 141 28.89 -6.32 2.60
C SER A 141 28.51 -6.76 1.19
N ASP A 142 28.04 -8.00 1.05
CA ASP A 142 27.38 -8.45 -0.19
C ASP A 142 26.07 -7.66 -0.39
N VAL A 143 26.18 -6.58 -1.16
CA VAL A 143 25.07 -5.65 -1.47
C VAL A 143 23.88 -6.42 -2.05
N ARG A 144 24.13 -7.41 -2.91
CA ARG A 144 23.06 -8.22 -3.53
C ARG A 144 22.32 -9.02 -2.47
N SER A 145 23.03 -9.67 -1.55
CA SER A 145 22.42 -10.44 -0.45
C SER A 145 21.60 -9.56 0.51
N VAL A 146 22.11 -8.36 0.85
CA VAL A 146 21.40 -7.40 1.70
C VAL A 146 20.12 -6.92 1.02
N LEU A 147 20.19 -6.53 -0.25
CA LEU A 147 19.02 -6.08 -1.01
C LEU A 147 18.01 -7.22 -1.21
N CYS A 148 18.46 -8.44 -1.49
CA CYS A 148 17.58 -9.63 -1.56
C CYS A 148 16.82 -9.84 -0.25
N SER A 149 17.52 -9.74 0.88
CA SER A 149 16.93 -9.94 2.19
C SER A 149 15.96 -8.82 2.57
N LEU A 150 16.29 -7.58 2.19
CA LEU A 150 15.41 -6.41 2.35
C LEU A 150 14.13 -6.56 1.51
N LEU A 151 14.26 -6.91 0.23
CA LEU A 151 13.12 -7.04 -0.69
C LEU A 151 12.20 -8.21 -0.34
N LYS A 152 12.76 -9.29 0.22
CA LYS A 152 12.01 -10.44 0.76
C LYS A 152 11.42 -10.17 2.16
N CYS A 153 11.71 -9.02 2.76
CA CYS A 153 11.24 -8.66 4.11
C CYS A 153 11.67 -9.68 5.18
N ASN A 154 12.89 -10.21 5.07
CA ASN A 154 13.43 -11.19 6.01
C ASN A 154 13.51 -10.61 7.44
N VAL A 155 13.11 -11.41 8.43
CA VAL A 155 13.11 -11.01 9.84
C VAL A 155 14.54 -10.66 10.29
N GLY A 156 14.67 -9.55 11.03
CA GLY A 156 15.95 -9.10 11.58
C GLY A 156 16.82 -8.28 10.62
N VAL A 157 16.40 -8.14 9.35
CA VAL A 157 17.06 -7.23 8.41
C VAL A 157 16.74 -5.79 8.78
N SER A 158 17.76 -4.96 8.92
CA SER A 158 17.62 -3.50 8.98
C SER A 158 18.80 -2.86 8.25
N VAL A 159 18.51 -2.05 7.25
CA VAL A 159 19.51 -1.43 6.38
C VAL A 159 19.62 0.06 6.71
N ARG A 160 20.85 0.52 6.89
CA ARG A 160 21.11 1.93 7.15
C ARG A 160 20.96 2.75 5.88
N VAL A 161 20.17 3.81 5.99
CA VAL A 161 19.86 4.72 4.89
C VAL A 161 20.78 5.93 4.95
N LYS A 162 21.47 6.18 3.84
CA LYS A 162 22.32 7.37 3.66
C LYS A 162 21.48 8.57 3.21
N ASN A 163 20.51 8.35 2.32
CA ASN A 163 19.59 9.39 1.86
C ASN A 163 18.13 8.92 1.81
N VAL A 164 17.34 9.34 2.81
CA VAL A 164 15.92 8.96 2.94
C VAL A 164 15.07 9.41 1.75
N ARG A 165 15.40 10.54 1.11
CA ARG A 165 14.64 10.99 -0.08
C ARG A 165 14.91 10.09 -1.27
N ASN A 166 16.17 9.70 -1.49
CA ASN A 166 16.54 8.80 -2.58
C ASN A 166 15.94 7.40 -2.39
N VAL A 167 15.97 6.87 -1.17
CA VAL A 167 15.25 5.63 -0.82
C VAL A 167 13.77 5.76 -1.14
N ALA A 168 13.14 6.85 -0.71
CA ALA A 168 11.71 7.00 -0.91
C ALA A 168 11.34 7.10 -2.40
N ILE A 169 12.18 7.75 -3.22
CA ILE A 169 12.01 7.82 -4.68
C ILE A 169 12.22 6.47 -5.34
N LEU A 170 13.26 5.72 -4.94
CA LEU A 170 13.54 4.39 -5.47
C LEU A 170 12.33 3.46 -5.28
N PHE A 171 11.85 3.32 -4.05
CA PHE A 171 10.69 2.45 -3.77
C PHE A 171 9.40 2.96 -4.40
N ASP A 172 9.20 4.29 -4.49
CA ASP A 172 8.05 4.85 -5.20
C ASP A 172 8.09 4.55 -6.71
N ALA A 173 9.25 4.68 -7.34
CA ALA A 173 9.43 4.33 -8.75
C ALA A 173 9.21 2.83 -8.99
N MET A 174 9.77 1.96 -8.14
CA MET A 174 9.55 0.51 -8.24
C MET A 174 8.06 0.14 -8.09
N ALA A 175 7.33 0.81 -7.19
CA ALA A 175 5.90 0.60 -7.01
C ALA A 175 5.07 1.11 -8.19
N GLN A 176 5.43 2.27 -8.77
CA GLN A 176 4.77 2.83 -9.96
C GLN A 176 4.83 1.88 -11.16
N TYR A 177 5.88 1.07 -11.25
CA TYR A 177 6.06 0.07 -12.30
C TYR A 177 5.72 -1.36 -11.85
N HIS A 178 5.00 -1.52 -10.73
CA HIS A 178 4.52 -2.81 -10.24
C HIS A 178 5.61 -3.84 -9.91
N MET A 179 6.86 -3.41 -9.73
CA MET A 179 7.96 -4.28 -9.30
C MET A 179 7.83 -4.68 -7.82
N ILE A 180 7.11 -3.84 -7.05
CA ILE A 180 6.72 -4.07 -5.66
C ILE A 180 5.30 -3.54 -5.41
N ASN A 181 4.71 -3.91 -4.28
CA ASN A 181 3.39 -3.47 -3.84
C ASN A 181 3.35 -1.97 -3.49
N ASN A 182 2.21 -1.33 -3.75
CA ASN A 182 1.97 0.09 -3.45
C ASN A 182 1.99 0.42 -1.95
N ASN A 183 1.78 -0.56 -1.07
CA ASN A 183 1.84 -0.37 0.39
C ASN A 183 3.28 -0.44 0.96
N TRP A 184 4.30 -0.31 0.12
CA TRP A 184 5.72 -0.45 0.51
C TRP A 184 6.10 0.45 1.71
N GLN A 185 5.51 1.64 1.86
CA GLN A 185 5.80 2.52 2.99
C GLN A 185 5.37 1.92 4.33
N TYR A 186 4.20 1.26 4.34
CA TYR A 186 3.69 0.54 5.50
C TYR A 186 4.59 -0.66 5.81
N VAL A 187 4.98 -1.43 4.78
CA VAL A 187 5.86 -2.59 4.92
C VAL A 187 7.22 -2.19 5.50
N MET A 188 7.86 -1.17 4.93
CA MET A 188 9.17 -0.66 5.37
C MET A 188 9.14 -0.13 6.80
N GLY A 189 8.14 0.69 7.12
CA GLY A 189 8.02 1.30 8.44
C GLY A 189 7.58 0.32 9.53
N GLY A 190 6.60 -0.55 9.21
CA GLY A 190 6.10 -1.57 10.12
C GLY A 190 7.14 -2.65 10.43
N GLY A 191 7.95 -3.01 9.44
CA GLY A 191 8.99 -4.04 9.57
C GLY A 191 10.32 -3.55 10.11
N ARG A 192 10.48 -2.22 10.32
CA ARG A 192 11.74 -1.61 10.80
C ARG A 192 12.95 -1.96 9.92
N PHE A 193 12.70 -2.18 8.64
CA PHE A 193 13.70 -2.60 7.65
C PHE A 193 14.72 -1.50 7.30
N LEU A 194 14.42 -0.25 7.67
CA LEU A 194 15.24 0.91 7.37
C LEU A 194 15.56 1.68 8.65
N ASN A 195 16.82 2.03 8.83
CA ASN A 195 17.27 2.87 9.95
C ASN A 195 18.17 4.01 9.46
N ARG A 196 18.46 4.97 10.33
CA ARG A 196 19.42 6.04 10.09
C ARG A 196 20.07 6.47 11.39
N ILE A 197 21.29 7.02 11.29
CA ILE A 197 21.96 7.68 12.40
C ILE A 197 21.47 9.13 12.50
N GLN A 198 21.05 9.52 13.70
CA GLN A 198 20.65 10.88 14.03
C GLN A 198 21.88 11.76 14.30
N LYS A 199 21.68 13.09 14.35
CA LYS A 199 22.77 14.04 14.64
C LYS A 199 23.45 13.81 15.99
N ASP A 200 22.72 13.24 16.96
CA ASP A 200 23.20 12.89 18.29
C ASP A 200 23.88 11.51 18.32
N GLY A 201 24.07 10.87 17.16
CA GLY A 201 24.69 9.55 17.05
C GLY A 201 23.74 8.37 17.31
N THR A 202 22.49 8.62 17.70
CA THR A 202 21.53 7.54 17.97
C THR A 202 20.97 6.93 16.69
N GLU A 203 20.75 5.62 16.69
CA GLU A 203 20.10 4.93 15.57
C GLU A 203 18.58 5.01 15.72
N LYS A 204 17.89 5.40 14.63
CA LYS A 204 16.44 5.52 14.61
C LYS A 204 15.85 4.86 13.37
N TYR A 205 14.85 4.01 13.59
CA TYR A 205 14.07 3.43 12.51
C TYR A 205 13.30 4.50 11.73
N ILE A 206 13.25 4.30 10.42
CA ILE A 206 12.48 5.15 9.52
C ILE A 206 11.05 4.63 9.50
N THR A 207 10.11 5.48 9.93
CA THR A 207 8.68 5.16 9.97
C THR A 207 8.03 5.38 8.61
N SER A 208 6.85 4.78 8.40
CA SER A 208 6.02 5.03 7.20
C SER A 208 5.74 6.52 7.01
N SER A 209 5.43 7.23 8.10
CA SER A 209 5.21 8.69 8.08
C SER A 209 6.45 9.49 7.64
N CYS A 210 7.67 9.03 7.96
CA CYS A 210 8.90 9.66 7.47
C CYS A 210 9.06 9.49 5.95
N LEU A 211 8.72 8.32 5.42
CA LEU A 211 8.78 8.00 3.99
C LEU A 211 7.75 8.82 3.21
N SER A 212 6.49 8.85 3.67
CA SER A 212 5.41 9.63 3.05
C SER A 212 5.73 11.13 3.06
N SER A 213 6.25 11.65 4.17
CA SER A 213 6.68 13.05 4.27
C SER A 213 7.84 13.37 3.31
N SER A 214 8.78 12.43 3.16
CA SER A 214 9.93 12.61 2.26
C SER A 214 9.49 12.66 0.80
N LEU A 215 8.61 11.75 0.38
CA LEU A 215 8.02 11.77 -0.97
C LEU A 215 7.20 13.02 -1.25
N SER A 216 6.36 13.43 -0.29
CA SER A 216 5.54 14.63 -0.45
C SER A 216 6.41 15.86 -0.72
N ARG A 217 7.56 15.98 -0.04
CA ARG A 217 8.53 17.07 -0.28
C ARG A 217 9.18 16.99 -1.66
N VAL A 218 9.49 15.78 -2.14
CA VAL A 218 10.02 15.59 -3.50
C VAL A 218 8.98 16.00 -4.53
N ARG A 219 7.73 15.54 -4.40
CA ARG A 219 6.63 15.83 -5.33
C ARG A 219 6.23 17.32 -5.36
N ARG A 220 6.37 18.02 -4.24
CA ARG A 220 6.11 19.49 -4.18
C ARG A 220 7.23 20.32 -4.79
N ASN A 221 8.46 19.79 -4.84
CA ASN A 221 9.54 20.46 -5.54
C ASN A 221 9.33 20.27 -7.04
N SER A 222 9.15 21.37 -7.76
CA SER A 222 8.93 21.38 -9.21
C SER A 222 10.13 20.90 -10.03
N THR A 223 11.29 20.70 -9.40
CA THR A 223 12.50 20.18 -10.04
C THR A 223 13.12 19.08 -9.17
N MET A 224 13.22 17.87 -9.72
CA MET A 224 13.99 16.78 -9.13
C MET A 224 15.49 17.10 -9.27
N THR A 225 16.30 16.64 -8.32
CA THR A 225 17.76 16.72 -8.49
C THR A 225 18.21 15.74 -9.58
N ALA A 226 19.39 15.95 -10.16
CA ALA A 226 19.95 15.05 -11.18
C ALA A 226 20.03 13.59 -10.68
N SER A 227 20.46 13.38 -9.43
CA SER A 227 20.51 12.06 -8.78
C SER A 227 19.13 11.42 -8.66
N GLN A 228 18.11 12.20 -8.31
CA GLN A 228 16.74 11.71 -8.18
C GLN A 228 16.14 11.32 -9.53
N TYR A 229 16.39 12.12 -10.57
CA TYR A 229 15.97 11.82 -11.93
C TYR A 229 16.67 10.56 -12.47
N ALA A 230 17.97 10.43 -12.21
CA ALA A 230 18.75 9.25 -12.59
C ALA A 230 18.21 7.98 -11.93
N ILE A 231 17.84 8.01 -10.64
CA ILE A 231 17.18 6.88 -9.96
C ILE A 231 15.91 6.44 -10.70
N CYS A 232 14.99 7.37 -10.99
CA CYS A 232 13.76 7.03 -11.71
C CYS A 232 14.02 6.44 -13.09
N ARG A 233 15.00 7.00 -13.82
CA ARG A 233 15.40 6.51 -15.15
C ARG A 233 16.02 5.12 -15.09
N SER A 234 16.85 4.84 -14.09
CA SER A 234 17.44 3.52 -13.90
C SER A 234 16.37 2.47 -13.58
N VAL A 235 15.38 2.80 -12.73
CA VAL A 235 14.23 1.90 -12.48
C VAL A 235 13.42 1.66 -13.75
N GLU A 236 13.18 2.70 -14.56
CA GLU A 236 12.51 2.55 -15.86
C GLU A 236 13.29 1.64 -16.82
N GLN A 237 14.62 1.72 -16.82
CA GLN A 237 15.49 0.86 -17.64
C GLN A 237 15.47 -0.60 -17.17
N MET A 238 15.35 -0.85 -15.85
CA MET A 238 15.26 -2.20 -15.30
C MET A 238 14.07 -2.99 -15.87
N LEU A 239 12.93 -2.34 -16.14
CA LEU A 239 11.78 -2.99 -16.79
C LEU A 239 12.05 -3.42 -18.22
N ARG A 240 12.97 -2.73 -18.90
CA ARG A 240 13.29 -3.00 -20.31
C ARG A 240 14.39 -4.05 -20.47
N ALA A 241 14.93 -4.56 -19.36
CA ALA A 241 15.97 -5.57 -19.32
C ALA A 241 15.41 -7.01 -19.28
N GLU A 242 14.12 -7.18 -19.55
CA GLU A 242 13.44 -8.46 -19.80
C GLU A 242 13.56 -8.90 -21.26
#